data_AF-A0A5C4SCA4-F1
#
_entry.id   AF-A0A5C4SCA4-F1
#
_cell.length_a   1.000
_cell.length_b   1.000
_cell.length_c   1.000
_cell.angle_alpha   90.00
_cell.angle_beta   90.00
_cell.angle_gamma   90.00
#
_symmetry.space_group_name_H-M   'P 1'
#
loop_
_entity.id
_entity.type
_entity.pdbx_description
1 polymer ?
#
loop_
_entity_poly.entity_id
_entity_poly.type
_entity_poly.pdbx_seq_one_letter_code
_entity_poly.pdbx_strand_id
1 'polypeptide(L)'
;MKNHILTLIFLKVSFASLAQKQTPELDNWIKTNNIEFNNPNAPNGFEHFLNCDKIHAYRKTIGDTIIIYSRGSSIAENIEQLKKSIKKREFNVYRYPAYKQSNGTIVMQNLRKWTFLRRNDSLYLLDTNNDKKIKSHTQISMDFMTKKINKEEFLKKVAENDKKDFGFQPKFKLIYWNGIFDQTNQHTFNKKENFRQEKVQLIKQWVKNDQIFYKIKLETNTAGDYTFSEDFSFINTEICEK
;
A
#
# COMPACT_ATOMS: atom_id res chain seq x y z
N MET A 1 20.93 -65.67 -18.23
CA MET A 1 20.45 -64.72 -19.26
C MET A 1 19.03 -64.28 -18.94
N LYS A 2 18.85 -63.11 -18.32
CA LYS A 2 17.58 -62.36 -18.31
C LYS A 2 17.93 -60.88 -18.18
N ASN A 3 17.96 -60.18 -19.32
CA ASN A 3 18.07 -58.72 -19.36
C ASN A 3 16.66 -58.14 -19.23
N HIS A 4 16.38 -57.47 -18.12
CA HIS A 4 15.21 -56.60 -17.99
C HIS A 4 15.62 -55.19 -18.40
N ILE A 5 15.23 -54.79 -19.61
CA ILE A 5 15.30 -53.40 -20.07
C ILE A 5 14.07 -52.68 -19.49
N LEU A 6 14.31 -51.78 -18.54
CA LEU A 6 13.30 -50.92 -17.94
C LEU A 6 13.14 -49.68 -18.84
N THR A 7 12.10 -49.65 -19.65
CA THR A 7 11.77 -48.49 -20.51
C THR A 7 11.13 -47.40 -19.66
N LEU A 8 11.91 -46.37 -19.33
CA LEU A 8 11.43 -45.13 -18.72
C LEU A 8 10.63 -44.32 -19.78
N ILE A 9 9.31 -44.38 -19.68
CA ILE A 9 8.41 -43.49 -20.42
C ILE A 9 8.47 -42.11 -19.77
N PHE A 10 9.28 -41.22 -20.35
CA PHE A 10 9.22 -39.79 -20.03
C PHE A 10 7.91 -39.22 -20.59
N LEU A 11 6.89 -39.16 -19.74
CA LEU A 11 5.72 -38.31 -19.95
C LEU A 11 6.18 -36.85 -19.93
N LYS A 12 6.49 -36.32 -21.12
CA LYS A 12 6.54 -34.87 -21.34
C LYS A 12 5.12 -34.34 -21.19
N VAL A 13 4.76 -33.96 -19.96
CA VAL A 13 3.55 -33.16 -19.72
C VAL A 13 3.81 -31.78 -20.31
N SER A 14 3.28 -31.56 -21.50
CA SER A 14 3.34 -30.28 -22.21
C SER A 14 2.53 -29.21 -21.47
N PHE A 15 3.12 -28.60 -20.44
CA PHE A 15 2.65 -27.35 -19.84
C PHE A 15 3.07 -26.17 -20.73
N ALA A 16 2.54 -26.10 -21.95
CA ALA A 16 2.74 -24.94 -22.81
C ALA A 16 1.53 -24.80 -23.74
N SER A 17 0.66 -23.82 -23.46
CA SER A 17 -0.11 -23.11 -24.52
C SER A 17 -1.16 -22.10 -24.02
N LEU A 18 -1.54 -22.07 -22.74
CA LEU A 18 -2.60 -21.13 -22.31
C LEU A 18 -2.09 -19.69 -22.07
N ALA A 19 -0.81 -19.49 -21.78
CA ALA A 19 -0.25 -18.18 -21.43
C ALA A 19 0.14 -17.29 -22.64
N GLN A 20 0.19 -17.84 -23.86
CA GLN A 20 0.83 -17.17 -25.00
C GLN A 20 -0.15 -16.38 -25.91
N LYS A 21 -1.45 -16.70 -25.89
CA LYS A 21 -2.44 -16.07 -26.78
C LYS A 21 -2.95 -14.71 -26.28
N GLN A 22 -2.91 -14.41 -24.98
CA GLN A 22 -3.43 -13.14 -24.44
C GLN A 22 -2.44 -11.97 -24.59
N THR A 23 -1.14 -12.24 -24.68
CA THR A 23 -0.10 -11.19 -24.71
C THR A 23 -0.21 -10.26 -25.93
N PRO A 24 -0.42 -10.76 -27.17
CA PRO A 24 -0.54 -9.88 -28.34
C PRO A 24 -1.80 -9.01 -28.34
N GLU A 25 -2.94 -9.56 -27.87
CA GLU A 25 -4.19 -8.80 -27.76
C GLU A 25 -4.03 -7.66 -26.74
N LEU A 26 -3.46 -7.98 -25.58
CA LEU A 26 -3.19 -7.00 -24.54
C LEU A 26 -2.23 -5.91 -25.02
N ASP A 27 -1.14 -6.27 -25.68
CA ASP A 27 -0.14 -5.33 -26.17
C ASP A 27 -0.72 -4.37 -27.22
N ASN A 28 -1.51 -4.89 -28.16
CA ASN A 28 -2.22 -4.06 -29.12
C ASN A 28 -3.24 -3.15 -28.43
N TRP A 29 -3.96 -3.65 -27.43
CA TRP A 29 -4.95 -2.87 -26.72
C TRP A 29 -4.32 -1.73 -25.90
N ILE A 30 -3.21 -2.00 -25.19
CA ILE A 30 -2.40 -0.99 -24.48
C ILE A 30 -1.97 0.12 -25.42
N LYS A 31 -1.38 -0.26 -26.56
CA LYS A 31 -0.88 0.69 -27.56
C LYS A 31 -2.01 1.54 -28.14
N THR A 32 -3.14 0.92 -28.48
CA THR A 32 -4.31 1.61 -29.03
C THR A 32 -4.90 2.63 -28.05
N ASN A 33 -4.82 2.36 -26.75
CA ASN A 33 -5.37 3.24 -25.70
C ASN A 33 -4.31 4.17 -25.09
N ASN A 34 -3.10 4.24 -25.65
CA ASN A 34 -1.98 5.06 -25.16
C ASN A 34 -1.73 4.89 -23.65
N ILE A 35 -1.78 3.65 -23.17
CA ILE A 35 -1.53 3.37 -21.76
C ILE A 35 -0.03 3.35 -21.49
N GLU A 36 0.45 4.35 -20.75
CA GLU A 36 1.83 4.44 -20.31
C GLU A 36 2.01 3.77 -18.95
N PHE A 37 3.08 2.99 -18.83
CA PHE A 37 3.44 2.31 -17.59
C PHE A 37 4.26 3.22 -16.69
N ASN A 38 3.99 3.14 -15.38
CA ASN A 38 4.71 3.87 -14.35
C ASN A 38 4.80 5.38 -14.65
N ASN A 39 3.71 5.95 -15.18
CA ASN A 39 3.61 7.38 -15.46
C ASN A 39 2.27 7.97 -14.98
N PRO A 40 2.00 7.95 -13.67
CA PRO A 40 0.79 8.54 -13.13
C PRO A 40 0.87 10.06 -13.05
N ASN A 41 -0.29 10.70 -13.16
CA ASN A 41 -0.45 12.14 -13.03
C ASN A 41 -0.78 12.53 -11.59
N ALA A 42 -0.05 13.51 -11.05
CA ALA A 42 -0.40 14.07 -9.75
C ALA A 42 -1.77 14.76 -9.80
N PRO A 43 -2.58 14.64 -8.74
CA PRO A 43 -3.83 15.38 -8.63
C PRO A 43 -3.58 16.90 -8.55
N ASN A 44 -4.57 17.70 -8.96
CA ASN A 44 -4.47 19.16 -8.92
C ASN A 44 -4.05 19.71 -7.55
N GLY A 45 -2.99 20.51 -7.55
CA GLY A 45 -2.43 21.15 -6.36
C GLY A 45 -1.65 20.19 -5.44
N PHE A 46 -1.31 19.00 -5.90
CA PHE A 46 -0.30 18.14 -5.27
C PHE A 46 1.03 18.29 -6.00
N GLU A 47 2.11 18.33 -5.23
CA GLU A 47 3.48 18.16 -5.71
C GLU A 47 3.75 16.68 -5.95
N HIS A 48 4.34 16.35 -7.11
CA HIS A 48 4.82 15.00 -7.41
C HIS A 48 6.28 14.84 -6.97
N PHE A 49 6.59 13.72 -6.34
CA PHE A 49 7.96 13.33 -6.04
C PHE A 49 8.12 11.81 -6.12
N LEU A 50 9.37 11.35 -6.20
CA LEU A 50 9.71 9.94 -6.06
C LEU A 50 10.17 9.69 -4.63
N ASN A 51 9.60 8.67 -3.98
CA ASN A 51 10.01 8.27 -2.65
C ASN A 51 11.33 7.47 -2.68
N CYS A 52 11.71 6.91 -1.54
CA CYS A 52 12.98 6.17 -1.38
C CYS A 52 13.13 4.95 -2.30
N ASP A 53 12.02 4.31 -2.70
CA ASP A 53 12.01 3.17 -3.61
C ASP A 53 11.85 3.58 -5.09
N LYS A 54 11.99 4.88 -5.39
CA LYS A 54 11.65 5.48 -6.69
C LYS A 54 10.19 5.25 -7.11
N ILE A 55 9.30 5.07 -6.13
CA ILE A 55 7.86 4.92 -6.36
C ILE A 55 7.22 6.31 -6.36
N HIS A 56 6.23 6.51 -7.23
CA HIS A 56 5.49 7.76 -7.32
C HIS A 56 4.77 8.07 -6.01
N ALA A 57 4.96 9.29 -5.52
CA ALA A 57 4.26 9.82 -4.37
C ALA A 57 3.80 11.26 -4.64
N TYR A 58 2.74 11.67 -3.96
CA TYR A 58 2.20 13.03 -4.07
C TYR A 58 2.07 13.66 -2.70
N ARG A 59 2.29 14.97 -2.61
CA ARG A 59 2.11 15.72 -1.36
C ARG A 59 1.32 16.98 -1.58
N LYS A 60 0.48 17.32 -0.60
CA LYS A 60 -0.17 18.63 -0.50
C LYS A 60 -0.22 19.07 0.94
N THR A 61 0.12 20.32 1.19
CA THR A 61 0.01 20.95 2.52
C THR A 61 -1.13 21.98 2.47
N ILE A 62 -2.03 21.94 3.46
CA ILE A 62 -3.17 22.85 3.60
C ILE A 62 -3.18 23.33 5.06
N GLY A 63 -2.64 24.52 5.31
CA GLY A 63 -2.36 25.00 6.66
C GLY A 63 -1.50 23.98 7.42
N ASP A 64 -2.02 23.49 8.54
CA ASP A 64 -1.38 22.48 9.40
C ASP A 64 -1.55 21.03 8.93
N THR A 65 -2.37 20.80 7.90
CA THR A 65 -2.65 19.45 7.40
C THR A 65 -1.71 19.10 6.26
N ILE A 66 -1.03 17.95 6.36
CA ILE A 66 -0.17 17.40 5.32
C ILE A 66 -0.81 16.12 4.78
N ILE A 67 -1.13 16.08 3.49
CA ILE A 67 -1.68 14.92 2.82
C ILE A 67 -0.60 14.32 1.92
N ILE A 68 -0.32 13.04 2.10
CA ILE A 68 0.62 12.30 1.27
C ILE A 68 -0.10 11.11 0.63
N TYR A 69 0.07 10.92 -0.66
CA TYR A 69 -0.24 9.67 -1.34
C TYR A 69 1.09 8.96 -1.61
N SER A 70 1.31 7.78 -1.05
CA SER A 70 2.54 6.99 -1.22
C SER A 70 2.19 5.53 -1.50
N ARG A 71 3.17 4.60 -1.52
CA ARG A 71 2.95 3.21 -1.89
C ARG A 71 1.82 2.56 -1.07
N GLY A 72 0.86 1.99 -1.78
CA GLY A 72 -0.20 1.15 -1.23
C GLY A 72 -0.10 -0.28 -1.77
N SER A 73 -1.26 -0.91 -1.97
CA SER A 73 -1.33 -2.28 -2.49
C SER A 73 -1.07 -2.36 -3.99
N SER A 74 -0.60 -3.51 -4.43
CA SER A 74 -0.51 -3.89 -5.84
C SER A 74 -1.50 -5.02 -6.15
N ILE A 75 -2.09 -5.02 -7.34
CA ILE A 75 -2.99 -6.09 -7.81
C ILE A 75 -2.72 -6.38 -9.28
N ALA A 76 -2.63 -7.66 -9.63
CA ALA A 76 -2.53 -8.08 -11.03
C ALA A 76 -3.92 -8.08 -11.67
N GLU A 77 -4.06 -7.42 -12.82
CA GLU A 77 -5.27 -7.36 -13.63
C GLU A 77 -5.06 -7.99 -15.00
N ASN A 78 -6.05 -8.74 -15.48
CA ASN A 78 -6.13 -9.12 -16.89
C ASN A 78 -6.76 -7.99 -17.73
N ILE A 79 -6.80 -8.17 -19.06
CA ILE A 79 -7.31 -7.17 -20.00
C ILE A 79 -8.75 -6.73 -19.68
N GLU A 80 -9.64 -7.64 -19.29
CA GLU A 80 -11.03 -7.33 -18.98
C GLU A 80 -11.20 -6.53 -17.70
N GLN A 81 -10.35 -6.78 -16.70
CA GLN A 81 -10.27 -5.98 -15.48
C GLN A 81 -9.70 -4.59 -15.78
N LEU A 82 -8.63 -4.50 -16.58
CA LEU A 82 -8.02 -3.23 -16.95
C LEU A 82 -9.00 -2.34 -17.73
N LYS A 83 -9.74 -2.90 -18.70
CA LYS A 83 -10.81 -2.20 -19.44
C LYS A 83 -11.84 -1.54 -18.52
N LYS A 84 -12.09 -2.11 -17.33
CA LYS A 84 -12.97 -1.52 -16.30
C LYS A 84 -12.24 -0.49 -15.45
N SER A 85 -10.99 -0.77 -15.08
CA SER A 85 -10.16 0.12 -14.27
C SER A 85 -9.91 1.47 -14.95
N ILE A 86 -9.64 1.51 -16.25
CA ILE A 86 -9.36 2.76 -16.99
C ILE A 86 -10.53 3.76 -16.97
N LYS A 87 -11.76 3.28 -16.77
CA LYS A 87 -12.96 4.12 -16.73
C LYS A 87 -13.16 4.80 -15.38
N LYS A 88 -12.37 4.44 -14.36
CA LYS A 88 -12.48 5.01 -13.02
C LYS A 88 -11.76 6.35 -12.97
N ARG A 89 -12.35 7.33 -12.28
CA ARG A 89 -11.75 8.67 -12.06
C ARG A 89 -10.36 8.64 -11.42
N GLU A 90 -10.06 7.59 -10.66
CA GLU A 90 -8.79 7.41 -9.95
C GLU A 90 -7.67 6.85 -10.85
N PHE A 91 -8.02 6.39 -12.06
CA PHE A 91 -7.07 5.80 -12.99
C PHE A 91 -6.01 6.81 -13.44
N ASN A 92 -4.77 6.33 -13.48
CA ASN A 92 -3.57 7.10 -13.74
C ASN A 92 -3.38 8.31 -12.82
N VAL A 93 -4.03 8.30 -11.65
CA VAL A 93 -3.85 9.31 -10.59
C VAL A 93 -3.44 8.59 -9.31
N TYR A 94 -4.39 7.94 -8.63
CA TYR A 94 -4.14 7.17 -7.40
C TYR A 94 -3.97 5.67 -7.66
N ARG A 95 -4.25 5.23 -8.88
CA ARG A 95 -4.06 3.85 -9.34
C ARG A 95 -3.53 3.86 -10.76
N TYR A 96 -2.37 3.25 -10.99
CA TYR A 96 -1.71 3.29 -12.30
C TYR A 96 -1.09 1.94 -12.67
N PRO A 97 -0.97 1.65 -13.97
CA PRO A 97 -0.31 0.44 -14.43
C PRO A 97 1.20 0.59 -14.18
N ALA A 98 1.78 -0.27 -13.35
CA ALA A 98 3.19 -0.22 -13.00
C ALA A 98 4.04 -0.95 -14.04
N TYR A 99 3.69 -2.21 -14.35
CA TYR A 99 4.38 -3.02 -15.35
C TYR A 99 3.52 -4.20 -15.83
N LYS A 100 3.91 -4.80 -16.95
CA LYS A 100 3.33 -6.03 -17.51
C LYS A 100 4.10 -7.25 -17.02
N GLN A 101 3.39 -8.31 -16.62
CA GLN A 101 3.95 -9.61 -16.26
C GLN A 101 4.04 -10.54 -17.47
N SER A 102 4.92 -11.55 -17.40
CA SER A 102 5.15 -12.51 -18.50
C SER A 102 3.92 -13.36 -18.86
N ASN A 103 2.99 -13.52 -17.92
CA ASN A 103 1.73 -14.25 -18.10
C ASN A 103 0.60 -13.39 -18.73
N GLY A 104 0.89 -12.17 -19.18
CA GLY A 104 -0.10 -11.30 -19.82
C GLY A 104 -1.05 -10.59 -18.84
N THR A 105 -0.71 -10.49 -17.56
CA THR A 105 -1.40 -9.59 -16.61
C THR A 105 -0.61 -8.31 -16.38
N ILE A 106 -1.29 -7.26 -15.92
CA ILE A 106 -0.71 -5.96 -15.60
C ILE A 106 -0.78 -5.75 -14.10
N VAL A 107 0.35 -5.40 -13.50
CA VAL A 107 0.38 -5.00 -12.10
C VAL A 107 -0.08 -3.56 -11.99
N MET A 108 -1.21 -3.36 -11.33
CA MET A 108 -1.76 -2.06 -10.97
C MET A 108 -1.27 -1.68 -9.58
N GLN A 109 -0.53 -0.57 -9.47
CA GLN A 109 -0.11 0.00 -8.19
C GLN A 109 -1.18 0.98 -7.70
N ASN A 110 -1.61 0.84 -6.45
CA ASN A 110 -2.48 1.79 -5.78
C ASN A 110 -1.64 2.65 -4.83
N LEU A 111 -1.94 3.93 -4.77
CA LEU A 111 -1.38 4.84 -3.79
C LEU A 111 -2.31 4.90 -2.57
N ARG A 112 -1.70 4.86 -1.39
CA ARG A 112 -2.38 4.98 -0.11
C ARG A 112 -2.29 6.43 0.36
N LYS A 113 -3.44 6.97 0.79
CA LYS A 113 -3.51 8.27 1.45
C LYS A 113 -3.06 8.17 2.90
N TRP A 114 -2.19 9.08 3.29
CA TRP A 114 -1.78 9.40 4.65
C TRP A 114 -2.15 10.85 4.92
N THR A 115 -2.72 11.11 6.09
CA THR A 115 -3.09 12.46 6.50
C THR A 115 -2.43 12.72 7.84
N PHE A 116 -1.56 13.72 7.86
CA PHE A 116 -0.89 14.20 9.05
C PHE A 116 -1.44 15.55 9.44
N LEU A 117 -1.39 15.84 10.73
CA LEU A 117 -1.65 17.16 11.28
C LEU A 117 -0.41 17.58 12.06
N ARG A 118 0.19 18.70 11.67
CA ARG A 118 1.30 19.34 12.39
C ARG A 118 0.71 20.38 13.32
N ARG A 119 1.05 20.34 14.61
CA ARG A 119 0.71 21.42 15.55
C ARG A 119 1.90 21.69 16.43
N ASN A 120 2.37 22.95 16.41
CA ASN A 120 3.56 23.37 17.13
C ASN A 120 4.75 22.45 16.77
N ASP A 121 5.28 21.76 17.76
CA ASP A 121 6.40 20.82 17.72
C ASP A 121 5.98 19.34 17.57
N SER A 122 4.69 19.10 17.30
CA SER A 122 4.07 17.78 17.37
C SER A 122 3.48 17.34 16.03
N LEU A 123 3.61 16.04 15.74
CA LEU A 123 3.08 15.40 14.53
C LEU A 123 2.05 14.33 14.89
N TYR A 124 0.87 14.47 14.29
CA TYR A 124 -0.24 13.55 14.45
C TYR A 124 -0.54 12.82 13.14
N LEU A 125 -0.92 11.55 13.23
CA LEU A 125 -1.39 10.75 12.10
C LEU A 125 -2.89 10.50 12.21
N LEU A 126 -3.63 10.69 11.13
CA LEU A 126 -5.03 10.28 11.03
C LEU A 126 -5.10 8.76 10.90
N ASP A 127 -5.53 8.09 11.97
CA ASP A 127 -5.76 6.66 11.98
C ASP A 127 -7.16 6.36 11.44
N THR A 128 -7.19 5.74 10.26
CA THR A 128 -8.42 5.27 9.60
C THR A 128 -8.63 3.76 9.77
N ASN A 129 -7.83 3.10 10.61
CA ASN A 129 -7.79 1.65 10.72
C ASN A 129 -8.97 1.14 11.56
N ASN A 130 -9.86 0.36 10.95
CA ASN A 130 -11.01 -0.19 11.64
C ASN A 130 -10.81 -1.69 11.92
N ASP A 131 -10.33 -2.02 13.12
CA ASP A 131 -10.01 -3.40 13.50
C ASP A 131 -11.22 -4.33 13.41
N LYS A 132 -12.44 -3.85 13.69
CA LYS A 132 -13.65 -4.65 13.59
C LYS A 132 -13.95 -5.01 12.13
N LYS A 133 -13.85 -4.03 11.23
CA LYS A 133 -14.00 -4.27 9.78
C LYS A 133 -12.95 -5.24 9.26
N ILE A 134 -11.69 -5.07 9.66
CA ILE A 134 -10.59 -5.95 9.27
C ILE A 134 -10.82 -7.37 9.76
N LYS A 135 -11.10 -7.56 11.05
CA LYS A 135 -11.40 -8.89 11.62
C LYS A 135 -12.54 -9.58 10.87
N SER A 136 -13.61 -8.86 10.56
CA SER A 136 -14.75 -9.38 9.80
C SER A 136 -14.35 -9.79 8.38
N HIS A 137 -13.56 -8.96 7.68
CA HIS A 137 -13.07 -9.27 6.34
C HIS A 137 -12.10 -10.46 6.32
N THR A 138 -11.21 -10.55 7.31
CA THR A 138 -10.32 -11.69 7.50
C THR A 138 -11.10 -12.98 7.72
N GLN A 139 -12.15 -12.96 8.54
CA GLN A 139 -12.99 -14.13 8.76
C GLN A 139 -13.67 -14.61 7.47
N ILE A 140 -14.27 -13.69 6.69
CA ILE A 140 -14.89 -14.03 5.40
C ILE A 140 -13.87 -14.65 4.45
N SER A 141 -12.66 -14.10 4.40
CA SER A 141 -11.56 -14.61 3.57
C SER A 141 -11.11 -16.00 4.02
N MET A 142 -10.96 -16.22 5.33
CA MET A 142 -10.62 -17.53 5.89
C MET A 142 -11.71 -18.57 5.59
N ASP A 143 -12.98 -18.22 5.71
CA ASP A 143 -14.08 -19.14 5.40
C ASP A 143 -14.06 -19.56 3.92
N PHE A 144 -13.74 -18.63 3.00
CA PHE A 144 -13.60 -18.95 1.59
C PHE A 144 -12.36 -19.82 1.31
N MET A 145 -11.20 -19.47 1.88
CA MET A 145 -9.96 -20.23 1.73
C MET A 145 -10.07 -21.65 2.31
N THR A 146 -10.82 -21.81 3.39
CA THR A 146 -11.12 -23.11 4.02
C THR A 146 -12.32 -23.81 3.38
N LYS A 147 -12.85 -23.29 2.27
CA LYS A 147 -14.00 -23.83 1.51
C LYS A 147 -15.28 -24.00 2.32
N LYS A 148 -15.43 -23.29 3.44
CA LYS A 148 -16.67 -23.24 4.24
C LYS A 148 -17.78 -22.48 3.53
N ILE A 149 -17.41 -21.53 2.66
CA ILE A 149 -18.32 -20.81 1.78
C ILE A 149 -17.85 -20.93 0.34
N ASN A 150 -18.79 -20.90 -0.59
CA ASN A 150 -18.48 -20.91 -2.02
C ASN A 150 -18.14 -19.49 -2.55
N LYS A 151 -17.79 -19.40 -3.84
CA LYS A 151 -17.41 -18.12 -4.48
C LYS A 151 -18.55 -17.09 -4.47
N GLU A 152 -19.79 -17.52 -4.70
CA GLU A 152 -20.94 -16.62 -4.74
C GLU A 152 -21.23 -16.04 -3.34
N GLU A 153 -21.21 -16.89 -2.32
CA GLU A 153 -21.35 -16.50 -0.92
C GLU A 153 -20.22 -15.59 -0.46
N PHE A 154 -18.98 -15.88 -0.86
CA PHE A 154 -17.83 -15.01 -0.60
C PHE A 154 -18.06 -13.61 -1.17
N LEU A 155 -18.43 -13.51 -2.45
CA LEU A 155 -18.68 -12.22 -3.10
C LEU A 155 -19.82 -11.46 -2.41
N LYS A 156 -20.90 -12.15 -2.04
CA LYS A 156 -22.02 -11.58 -1.31
C LYS A 156 -21.60 -11.05 0.06
N LYS A 157 -20.91 -11.87 0.88
CA LYS A 157 -20.46 -11.49 2.23
C LYS A 157 -19.45 -10.34 2.19
N VAL A 158 -18.54 -10.32 1.23
CA VAL A 158 -17.62 -9.19 1.03
C VAL A 158 -18.40 -7.91 0.75
N ALA A 159 -19.36 -7.95 -0.18
CA ALA A 159 -20.18 -6.79 -0.53
C ALA A 159 -21.05 -6.28 0.65
N GLU A 160 -21.61 -7.19 1.44
CA GLU A 160 -22.36 -6.86 2.67
C GLU A 160 -21.44 -6.24 3.73
N ASN A 161 -20.27 -6.84 3.95
CA ASN A 161 -19.26 -6.34 4.88
C ASN A 161 -18.74 -4.95 4.51
N ASP A 162 -18.61 -4.67 3.21
CA ASP A 162 -18.16 -3.37 2.74
C ASP A 162 -19.17 -2.24 3.00
N LYS A 163 -20.46 -2.57 3.00
CA LYS A 163 -21.57 -1.64 3.29
C LYS A 163 -21.86 -1.52 4.79
N LYS A 164 -21.39 -2.46 5.61
CA LYS A 164 -21.66 -2.48 7.05
C LYS A 164 -20.95 -1.33 7.75
N ASP A 165 -21.69 -0.59 8.58
CA ASP A 165 -21.11 0.34 9.54
C ASP A 165 -20.58 -0.42 10.76
N PHE A 166 -19.33 -0.15 11.11
CA PHE A 166 -18.62 -0.74 12.24
C PHE A 166 -18.43 0.26 13.39
N GLY A 167 -18.95 1.48 13.26
CA GLY A 167 -18.95 2.53 14.28
C GLY A 167 -17.58 3.13 14.59
N PHE A 168 -16.56 2.87 13.76
CA PHE A 168 -15.25 3.50 13.93
C PHE A 168 -15.22 4.83 13.21
N GLN A 169 -14.89 5.88 13.95
CA GLN A 169 -14.65 7.21 13.41
C GLN A 169 -13.14 7.45 13.36
N PRO A 170 -12.56 7.85 12.22
CA PRO A 170 -11.15 8.22 12.12
C PRO A 170 -10.77 9.30 13.13
N LYS A 171 -9.59 9.15 13.75
CA LYS A 171 -9.09 10.07 14.78
C LYS A 171 -7.60 10.30 14.61
N PHE A 172 -7.16 11.51 14.91
CA PHE A 172 -5.74 11.82 14.98
C PHE A 172 -5.13 11.20 16.24
N LYS A 173 -3.93 10.65 16.09
CA LYS A 173 -3.09 10.15 17.18
C LYS A 173 -1.71 10.76 17.10
N LEU A 174 -1.13 11.12 18.24
CA LEU A 174 0.24 11.62 18.32
C LEU A 174 1.20 10.49 17.93
N ILE A 175 2.17 10.81 17.07
CA ILE A 175 3.24 9.86 16.68
C ILE A 175 4.64 10.40 17.00
N TYR A 176 4.77 11.70 17.26
CA TYR A 176 6.03 12.35 17.60
C TYR A 176 5.79 13.76 18.18
N TRP A 177 6.65 14.20 19.08
CA TRP A 177 6.83 15.61 19.46
C TRP A 177 8.31 15.90 19.70
N ASN A 178 8.73 17.16 19.59
CA ASN A 178 10.13 17.52 19.82
C ASN A 178 10.55 17.21 21.27
N GLY A 179 11.70 16.56 21.43
CA GLY A 179 12.20 16.13 22.73
C GLY A 179 11.63 14.80 23.25
N ILE A 180 10.75 14.12 22.50
CA ILE A 180 10.22 12.79 22.88
C ILE A 180 11.34 11.76 23.14
N PHE A 181 12.53 11.97 22.55
CA PHE A 181 13.67 11.05 22.66
C PHE A 181 14.86 11.61 23.46
N ASP A 182 14.71 12.71 24.20
CA ASP A 182 15.83 13.37 24.90
C ASP A 182 16.42 12.50 26.02
N GLN A 183 15.58 11.67 26.67
CA GLN A 183 15.99 10.79 27.76
C GLN A 183 16.12 9.33 27.33
N THR A 184 15.29 8.88 26.40
CA THR A 184 15.19 7.49 25.97
C THR A 184 14.92 7.40 24.48
N ASN A 185 15.41 6.37 23.80
CA ASN A 185 15.14 6.13 22.38
C ASN A 185 13.73 5.56 22.10
N GLN A 186 12.86 5.52 23.10
CA GLN A 186 11.51 4.96 23.00
C GLN A 186 10.55 5.69 23.92
N HIS A 187 9.28 5.73 23.54
CA HIS A 187 8.20 6.31 24.32
C HIS A 187 6.91 5.49 24.13
N THR A 188 6.18 5.22 25.21
CA THR A 188 4.86 4.57 25.16
C THR A 188 3.79 5.62 25.41
N PHE A 189 3.00 5.93 24.39
CA PHE A 189 1.97 6.95 24.49
C PHE A 189 0.86 6.54 25.45
N ASN A 190 0.34 7.51 26.21
CA ASN A 190 -0.89 7.31 26.93
C ASN A 190 -2.11 7.45 26.00
N LYS A 191 -3.29 7.05 26.50
CA LYS A 191 -4.54 7.03 25.71
C LYS A 191 -4.98 8.43 25.22
N LYS A 192 -4.58 9.50 25.89
CA LYS A 192 -4.94 10.88 25.51
C LYS A 192 -4.10 11.37 24.33
N GLU A 193 -2.82 11.01 24.29
CA GLU A 193 -1.91 11.33 23.18
C GLU A 193 -2.20 10.46 21.96
N ASN A 194 -2.32 9.15 22.18
CA ASN A 194 -2.55 8.17 21.15
C ASN A 194 -3.58 7.17 21.69
N PHE A 195 -4.77 7.20 21.11
CA PHE A 195 -5.88 6.35 21.56
C PHE A 195 -5.63 4.84 21.37
N ARG A 196 -4.58 4.46 20.64
CA ARG A 196 -4.08 3.09 20.49
C ARG A 196 -3.04 2.72 21.55
N GLN A 197 -2.53 3.69 22.31
CA GLN A 197 -1.45 3.50 23.29
C GLN A 197 -0.22 2.83 22.69
N GLU A 198 0.09 3.21 21.44
CA GLU A 198 1.22 2.65 20.71
C GLU A 198 2.55 3.05 21.37
N LYS A 199 3.58 2.27 21.07
CA LYS A 199 4.96 2.61 21.42
C LYS A 199 5.66 3.15 20.19
N VAL A 200 6.42 4.22 20.36
CA VAL A 200 7.30 4.76 19.32
C VAL A 200 8.75 4.56 19.72
N GLN A 201 9.57 4.17 18.75
CA GLN A 201 11.00 3.97 18.89
C GLN A 201 11.74 4.83 17.88
N LEU A 202 12.78 5.54 18.33
CA LEU A 202 13.77 6.16 17.47
C LEU A 202 14.67 5.09 16.87
N ILE A 203 14.68 4.99 15.55
CA ILE A 203 15.56 4.08 14.80
C ILE A 203 16.85 4.79 14.41
N LYS A 204 16.76 6.03 13.92
CA LYS A 204 17.92 6.82 13.49
C LYS A 204 17.61 8.31 13.56
N GLN A 205 18.60 9.11 13.95
CA GLN A 205 18.62 10.56 13.81
C GLN A 205 19.85 10.96 12.99
N TRP A 206 19.71 11.93 12.09
CA TRP A 206 20.85 12.45 11.32
C TRP A 206 20.60 13.90 10.88
N VAL A 207 21.68 14.59 10.51
CA VAL A 207 21.62 15.93 9.93
C VAL A 207 21.91 15.85 8.44
N LYS A 208 21.14 16.56 7.63
CA LYS A 208 21.41 16.75 6.19
C LYS A 208 20.99 18.16 5.80
N ASN A 209 21.91 18.92 5.17
CA ASN A 209 21.66 20.31 4.77
C ASN A 209 21.14 21.17 5.94
N ASP A 210 21.83 21.10 7.09
CA ASP A 210 21.49 21.82 8.33
C ASP A 210 20.09 21.53 8.91
N GLN A 211 19.43 20.48 8.44
CA GLN A 211 18.13 20.03 8.92
C GLN A 211 18.26 18.68 9.63
N ILE A 212 17.61 18.55 10.80
CA ILE A 212 17.56 17.30 11.55
C ILE A 212 16.45 16.42 10.98
N PHE A 213 16.77 15.14 10.80
CA PHE A 213 15.86 14.10 10.35
C PHE A 213 15.76 12.98 11.39
N TYR A 214 14.56 12.42 11.49
CA TYR A 214 14.24 11.30 12.33
C TYR A 214 13.69 10.16 11.49
N LYS A 215 14.14 8.93 11.79
CA LYS A 215 13.47 7.69 11.41
C LYS A 215 12.93 7.08 12.68
N ILE A 216 11.61 6.96 12.79
CA ILE A 216 10.92 6.34 13.92
C ILE A 216 10.18 5.09 13.45
N LYS A 217 9.95 4.18 14.39
CA LYS A 217 9.07 3.03 14.24
C LYS A 217 7.94 3.15 15.25
N LEU A 218 6.70 3.21 14.75
CA LEU A 218 5.51 3.10 15.58
C LEU A 218 5.13 1.61 15.65
N GLU A 219 5.25 1.02 16.84
CA GLU A 219 4.80 -0.33 17.13
C GLU A 219 3.26 -0.34 17.12
N THR A 220 2.69 -0.71 15.97
CA THR A 220 1.25 -0.81 15.74
C THR A 220 0.90 -2.17 15.13
N ASN A 221 -0.40 -2.47 14.98
CA ASN A 221 -0.88 -3.68 14.31
C ASN A 221 -0.54 -3.72 12.80
N THR A 222 0.14 -2.69 12.27
CA THR A 222 0.64 -2.58 10.89
C THR A 222 2.06 -2.03 10.91
N ALA A 223 2.80 -2.11 9.80
CA ALA A 223 4.10 -1.46 9.70
C ALA A 223 3.92 0.07 9.74
N GLY A 224 4.64 0.75 10.63
CA GLY A 224 4.56 2.20 10.84
C GLY A 224 5.93 2.83 10.96
N ASP A 225 6.80 2.57 9.99
CA ASP A 225 8.08 3.28 9.88
C ASP A 225 7.86 4.64 9.24
N TYR A 226 8.34 5.69 9.89
CA TYR A 226 8.21 7.07 9.40
C TYR A 226 9.58 7.72 9.36
N THR A 227 9.86 8.43 8.29
CA THR A 227 11.01 9.33 8.19
C THR A 227 10.53 10.76 8.00
N PHE A 228 10.97 11.70 8.81
CA PHE A 228 10.58 13.10 8.67
C PHE A 228 11.70 14.05 9.10
N SER A 229 11.66 15.27 8.60
CA SER A 229 12.46 16.37 9.14
C SER A 229 11.81 16.95 10.40
N GLU A 230 12.60 17.56 11.28
CA GLU A 230 12.15 18.16 12.54
C GLU A 230 11.02 19.19 12.38
N ASP A 231 11.07 19.99 11.32
CA ASP A 231 10.04 20.98 10.95
C ASP A 231 8.82 20.38 10.20
N PHE A 232 8.86 19.07 9.96
CA PHE A 232 7.92 18.28 9.17
C PHE A 232 7.74 18.77 7.72
N SER A 233 8.70 19.55 7.20
CA SER A 233 8.75 19.91 5.78
C SER A 233 9.13 18.73 4.90
N PHE A 234 9.56 17.60 5.45
CA PHE A 234 9.68 16.31 4.78
C PHE A 234 9.01 15.24 5.63
N ILE A 235 8.20 14.38 5.01
CA ILE A 235 7.63 13.18 5.64
C ILE A 235 7.59 12.07 4.60
N ASN A 236 8.03 10.88 4.99
CA ASN A 236 7.93 9.65 4.23
C ASN A 236 7.47 8.50 5.14
N THR A 237 6.64 7.61 4.61
CA THR A 237 6.02 6.48 5.32
C THR A 237 6.62 5.14 4.92
N GLU A 238 7.71 5.16 4.17
CA GLU A 238 8.35 3.97 3.60
C GLU A 238 9.74 3.77 4.17
N ILE A 239 10.18 2.52 4.17
CA ILE A 239 11.51 2.14 4.63
C ILE A 239 12.52 2.65 3.61
N CYS A 240 13.10 3.81 3.88
CA CYS A 240 14.32 4.22 3.21
C CYS A 240 15.46 3.36 3.78
N GLU A 241 15.83 2.29 3.08
CA GLU A 241 17.12 1.62 3.29
C GLU A 241 18.15 2.39 2.46
N LYS A 242 19.07 3.07 3.15
CA LYS A 242 20.35 3.47 2.58
C LYS A 242 21.43 2.79 3.38
#